data_AF-A0A7X8G2H5-F1
#
_entry.id   AF-A0A7X8G2H5-F1
#
_cell.length_a   1.000
_cell.length_b   1.000
_cell.length_c   1.000
_cell.angle_alpha   90.00
_cell.angle_beta   90.00
_cell.angle_gamma   90.00
#
_symmetry.space_group_name_H-M   'P 1'
#
loop_
_entity.id
_entity.type
_entity.pdbx_description
1 polymer ?
#
loop_
_entity_poly.entity_id
_entity_poly.type
_entity_poly.pdbx_seq_one_letter_code
_entity_poly.pdbx_strand_id
1 'polypeptide(L)'
;MLPSPFDVVAAFINDFSLLMSHAKTTLTEALLGLTVGTAFGFVIAVLMDRFALFEKSVYPIIILTQTVPTVAIAPLLVLWLGYGLLPKVTLIVLTTFFPITVSLLEGFHSADIDAINLLKAMGGNRL
;
A
#
# COMPACT_ATOMS: atom_id res chain seq x y z
N MET A 1 -10.88 -25.87 27.72
CA MET A 1 -10.60 -27.11 26.97
C MET A 1 -10.47 -26.74 25.51
N LEU A 2 -9.39 -27.15 24.85
CA LEU A 2 -9.23 -26.91 23.42
C LEU A 2 -9.95 -28.02 22.65
N PRO A 3 -10.59 -27.72 21.51
CA PRO A 3 -11.20 -28.73 20.65
C PRO A 3 -10.14 -29.72 20.16
N SER A 4 -10.54 -30.96 19.87
CA SER A 4 -9.61 -31.92 19.27
C SER A 4 -9.22 -31.47 17.85
N PRO A 5 -8.05 -31.87 17.32
CA PRO A 5 -7.67 -31.56 15.95
C PRO A 5 -8.73 -31.98 14.91
N PHE A 6 -9.46 -33.06 15.17
CA PHE A 6 -10.56 -33.52 14.31
C PHE A 6 -11.75 -32.55 14.33
N ASP A 7 -12.10 -32.01 15.50
CA ASP A 7 -13.18 -31.04 15.63
C ASP A 7 -12.86 -29.75 14.86
N VAL A 8 -11.58 -29.33 14.85
CA VAL A 8 -11.12 -28.15 14.09
C VAL A 8 -11.23 -28.40 12.58
N VAL A 9 -10.82 -29.58 12.09
CA VAL A 9 -10.93 -29.93 10.67
C VAL A 9 -12.38 -30.04 10.24
N ALA A 10 -13.23 -30.66 11.06
CA ALA A 10 -14.66 -30.76 10.80
C ALA A 10 -15.31 -29.37 10.72
N ALA A 11 -15.01 -28.48 11.68
CA ALA A 11 -15.48 -27.10 11.66
C ALA A 11 -15.00 -26.34 10.42
N PHE A 12 -13.74 -26.50 10.02
CA PHE A 12 -13.20 -25.88 8.80
C PHE A 12 -13.95 -26.29 7.54
N ILE A 13 -14.27 -27.59 7.38
CA ILE A 13 -15.02 -28.09 6.22
C ILE A 13 -16.46 -27.56 6.25
N ASN A 14 -17.11 -27.58 7.40
CA ASN A 14 -18.49 -27.11 7.57
C ASN A 14 -18.62 -25.60 7.28
N ASP A 15 -17.66 -24.80 7.76
CA ASP A 15 -17.65 -23.34 7.58
C ASP A 15 -16.89 -22.90 6.32
N PHE A 16 -16.40 -23.83 5.49
CA PHE A 16 -15.53 -23.52 4.35
C PHE A 16 -16.16 -22.49 3.40
N SER A 17 -17.46 -22.62 3.12
CA SER A 17 -18.19 -21.68 2.26
C SER A 17 -18.25 -20.27 2.86
N LEU A 18 -18.50 -20.17 4.17
CA LEU A 18 -18.52 -18.90 4.90
C LEU A 18 -17.13 -18.26 4.93
N LEU A 19 -16.10 -19.05 5.24
CA LEU A 19 -14.70 -18.62 5.21
C LEU A 19 -14.30 -18.09 3.82
N MET A 20 -14.72 -18.77 2.75
CA MET A 20 -14.45 -18.34 1.37
C MET A 20 -15.14 -17.01 1.03
N SER A 21 -16.37 -16.80 1.51
CA SER A 21 -17.10 -15.53 1.35
C SER A 21 -16.36 -14.36 2.04
N HIS A 22 -15.91 -14.58 3.28
CA HIS A 22 -15.13 -13.58 4.01
C HIS A 22 -13.75 -13.35 3.37
N ALA A 23 -13.07 -14.42 2.95
CA ALA A 23 -11.79 -14.33 2.25
C ALA A 23 -11.90 -13.51 0.96
N LYS A 24 -12.95 -13.72 0.17
CA LYS A 24 -13.24 -12.92 -1.04
C LYS A 24 -13.42 -11.44 -0.71
N THR A 25 -14.15 -11.14 0.36
CA THR A 25 -14.38 -9.76 0.81
C THR A 25 -13.05 -9.11 1.21
N THR A 26 -12.28 -9.74 2.09
CA THR A 26 -10.95 -9.27 2.52
C THR A 26 -10.00 -9.08 1.34
N LEU A 27 -9.99 -10.02 0.40
CA LEU A 27 -9.13 -9.93 -0.79
C LEU A 27 -9.55 -8.76 -1.69
N THR A 28 -10.85 -8.54 -1.86
CA THR A 28 -11.36 -7.41 -2.66
C THR A 28 -10.98 -6.08 -2.01
N GLU A 29 -11.18 -5.96 -0.68
CA GLU A 29 -10.79 -4.78 0.11
C GLU A 29 -9.28 -4.52 -0.02
N ALA A 30 -8.46 -5.55 0.15
CA ALA A 30 -7.01 -5.50 0.04
C ALA A 30 -6.54 -5.09 -1.36
N LEU A 31 -7.06 -5.72 -2.41
CA LEU A 31 -6.68 -5.41 -3.79
C LEU A 31 -7.07 -3.99 -4.19
N LEU A 32 -8.26 -3.53 -3.81
CA LEU A 32 -8.68 -2.15 -4.08
C LEU A 32 -7.78 -1.14 -3.36
N GLY A 33 -7.57 -1.32 -2.05
CA GLY A 33 -6.71 -0.44 -1.27
C GLY A 33 -5.27 -0.43 -1.77
N LEU A 34 -4.72 -1.60 -2.08
CA LEU A 34 -3.36 -1.72 -2.62
C LEU A 34 -3.24 -1.08 -3.99
N THR A 35 -4.20 -1.27 -4.88
CA THR A 35 -4.16 -0.68 -6.24
C THR A 35 -4.15 0.84 -6.15
N VAL A 36 -5.04 1.41 -5.33
CA VAL A 36 -5.12 2.86 -5.13
C VAL A 36 -3.88 3.39 -4.42
N GLY A 37 -3.41 2.70 -3.37
CA GLY A 37 -2.21 3.06 -2.63
C GLY A 37 -0.95 3.04 -3.50
N THR A 38 -0.79 2.00 -4.32
CA THR A 38 0.32 1.89 -5.27
C THR A 38 0.25 2.97 -6.34
N ALA A 39 -0.92 3.21 -6.95
CA ALA A 39 -1.07 4.26 -7.95
C ALA A 39 -0.72 5.64 -7.37
N PHE A 40 -1.20 5.94 -6.17
CA PHE A 40 -0.92 7.21 -5.51
C PHE A 40 0.56 7.32 -5.11
N GLY A 41 1.13 6.29 -4.49
CA GLY A 41 2.54 6.25 -4.11
C GLY A 41 3.48 6.34 -5.30
N PHE A 42 3.13 5.71 -6.41
CA PHE A 42 3.87 5.81 -7.67
C PHE A 42 3.89 7.24 -8.22
N VAL A 43 2.74 7.92 -8.25
CA VAL A 43 2.67 9.32 -8.69
C VAL A 43 3.57 10.20 -7.82
N ILE A 44 3.50 10.04 -6.49
CA ILE A 44 4.33 10.83 -5.57
C ILE A 44 5.82 10.51 -5.75
N ALA A 45 6.20 9.24 -5.85
CA ALA A 45 7.59 8.84 -6.06
C ALA A 45 8.17 9.41 -7.37
N VAL A 46 7.39 9.39 -8.45
CA VAL A 46 7.80 9.99 -9.74
C VAL A 46 7.97 11.51 -9.63
N LEU A 47 7.08 12.20 -8.91
CA LEU A 47 7.22 13.63 -8.65
C LEU A 47 8.48 13.94 -7.83
N MET A 48 8.81 13.09 -6.86
CA MET A 48 10.02 13.23 -6.05
C MET A 48 11.29 13.01 -6.88
N ASP A 49 11.37 11.95 -7.70
CA ASP A 49 12.51 11.71 -8.60
C ASP A 49 12.72 12.86 -9.61
N ARG A 50 11.61 13.43 -10.11
CA ARG A 50 11.66 14.52 -11.09
C ARG A 50 12.06 15.86 -10.48
N PHE A 51 11.60 16.16 -9.26
CA PHE A 51 11.76 17.47 -8.64
C PHE A 51 12.47 17.36 -7.29
N ALA A 52 13.79 17.58 -7.27
CA ALA A 52 14.59 17.51 -6.05
C ALA A 52 14.11 18.45 -4.91
N LEU A 53 13.45 19.57 -5.23
CA LEU A 53 12.84 20.43 -4.21
C LEU A 53 11.60 19.78 -3.60
N PHE A 54 10.78 19.13 -4.43
CA PHE A 54 9.58 18.40 -3.98
C PHE A 54 9.98 17.22 -3.10
N GLU A 55 10.99 16.45 -3.49
CA GLU A 55 11.56 15.38 -2.66
C GLU A 55 11.96 15.90 -1.28
N LYS A 56 12.81 16.94 -1.22
CA LYS A 56 13.29 17.50 0.05
C LYS A 56 12.18 18.00 0.97
N SER A 57 11.09 18.54 0.41
CA SER A 57 9.96 19.04 1.19
C SER A 57 8.97 17.95 1.61
N VAL A 58 8.72 16.97 0.75
CA VAL A 58 7.68 15.95 0.95
C VAL A 58 8.20 14.71 1.66
N TYR A 59 9.48 14.34 1.47
CA TYR A 59 10.09 13.17 2.10
C TYR A 59 9.97 13.18 3.64
N PRO A 60 10.22 14.29 4.35
CA PRO A 60 9.99 14.36 5.80
C PRO A 60 8.53 14.13 6.18
N ILE A 61 7.59 14.68 5.41
CA ILE A 61 6.14 14.54 5.65
C ILE A 61 5.72 13.08 5.48
N ILE A 62 6.23 12.41 4.43
CA ILE A 62 6.00 10.99 4.18
C ILE A 62 6.44 10.14 5.37
N ILE A 63 7.65 10.37 5.90
CA ILE A 63 8.13 9.64 7.09
C ILE A 63 7.23 9.89 8.31
N LEU A 64 6.77 11.12 8.51
CA LEU A 64 5.87 11.46 9.63
C LEU A 64 4.55 10.68 9.58
N THR A 65 4.05 10.30 8.40
CA THR A 65 2.79 9.55 8.28
C THR A 65 2.81 8.20 9.01
N GLN A 66 3.98 7.59 9.19
CA GLN A 66 4.12 6.29 9.89
C GLN A 66 4.25 6.41 11.41
N THR A 67 4.30 7.62 11.95
CA THR A 67 4.39 7.82 13.40
C THR A 67 3.06 7.55 14.10
N VAL A 68 1.94 7.64 13.37
CA VAL A 68 0.60 7.45 13.92
C VAL A 68 0.23 5.96 13.85
N PRO A 69 -0.10 5.31 14.98
CA PRO A 69 -0.46 3.90 14.97
C PRO A 69 -1.78 3.69 14.23
N THR A 70 -1.79 2.70 13.34
CA THR A 70 -2.93 2.37 12.47
C THR A 70 -4.19 2.02 13.25
N VAL A 71 -4.01 1.36 14.39
CA VAL A 71 -5.08 1.01 15.34
C VAL A 71 -5.78 2.23 15.93
N ALA A 72 -5.12 3.38 16.01
CA ALA A 72 -5.73 4.63 16.48
C ALA A 72 -6.52 5.35 15.37
N ILE A 73 -6.10 5.21 14.12
CA ILE A 73 -6.73 5.86 12.96
C ILE A 73 -8.03 5.12 12.55
N ALA A 74 -8.04 3.79 12.63
CA ALA A 74 -9.17 2.96 12.21
C ALA A 74 -10.55 3.42 12.74
N PRO A 75 -10.74 3.66 14.06
CA PRO A 75 -12.04 4.13 14.57
C PRO A 75 -12.42 5.52 14.05
N LEU A 76 -11.46 6.43 13.86
CA LEU A 76 -11.72 7.77 13.31
C LEU A 76 -12.22 7.69 11.87
N LEU A 77 -11.63 6.82 11.06
CA LEU A 77 -12.09 6.60 9.68
C LEU A 77 -13.51 6.05 9.64
N VAL A 78 -13.87 5.15 10.56
CA VAL A 78 -15.25 4.65 10.67
C VAL A 78 -16.21 5.75 11.11
N LEU A 79 -15.81 6.63 12.02
CA LEU A 79 -16.62 7.78 12.44
C LEU A 79 -16.86 8.78 11.30
N TRP A 80 -15.87 9.01 10.44
CA TRP A 80 -15.98 9.97 9.33
C TRP A 80 -16.62 9.40 8.07
N LEU A 81 -16.24 8.17 7.68
CA LEU A 81 -16.63 7.54 6.42
C LEU A 81 -17.77 6.51 6.58
N GLY A 82 -18.21 6.27 7.82
CA GLY A 82 -19.24 5.29 8.16
C GLY A 82 -18.72 3.86 8.25
N TYR A 83 -19.62 2.88 8.40
CA TYR A 83 -19.26 1.47 8.32
C TYR A 83 -19.31 0.98 6.87
N GLY A 84 -18.32 0.17 6.46
CA GLY A 84 -18.33 -0.47 5.15
C GLY A 84 -16.96 -0.58 4.52
N LEU A 85 -16.93 -0.50 3.19
CA LEU A 85 -15.74 -0.66 2.35
C LEU A 85 -14.76 0.52 2.50
N LEU A 86 -15.27 1.75 2.49
CA LEU A 86 -14.46 2.96 2.41
C LEU A 86 -13.42 3.11 3.54
N PRO A 87 -13.78 3.00 4.84
CA PRO A 87 -12.79 3.12 5.92
C PRO A 87 -11.65 2.12 5.81
N LYS A 88 -11.98 0.88 5.39
CA LYS A 88 -10.99 -0.20 5.28
C LYS A 88 -10.04 0.04 4.12
N VAL A 89 -10.57 0.41 2.96
CA VAL A 89 -9.77 0.77 1.78
C VAL A 89 -8.89 1.98 2.06
N THR A 90 -9.44 3.03 2.68
CA THR A 90 -8.66 4.21 3.09
C THR A 90 -7.55 3.85 4.07
N LEU A 91 -7.84 2.99 5.05
CA LEU A 91 -6.82 2.51 5.98
C LEU A 91 -5.70 1.78 5.23
N ILE A 92 -6.02 0.87 4.32
CA ILE A 92 -5.02 0.15 3.49
C ILE A 92 -4.18 1.13 2.67
N VAL A 93 -4.80 2.14 2.06
CA VAL A 93 -4.08 3.17 1.30
C VAL A 93 -3.09 3.90 2.21
N LEU A 94 -3.52 4.37 3.39
CA LEU A 94 -2.66 5.10 4.32
C LEU A 94 -1.48 4.26 4.82
N THR A 95 -1.70 2.98 5.13
CA THR A 95 -0.66 2.10 5.67
C THR A 95 0.33 1.65 4.61
N THR A 96 -0.13 1.43 3.37
CA THR A 96 0.72 0.98 2.27
C THR A 96 1.40 2.11 1.51
N PHE A 97 0.87 3.35 1.60
CA PHE A 97 1.41 4.51 0.90
C PHE A 97 2.90 4.76 1.17
N PHE A 98 3.31 4.81 2.44
CA PHE A 98 4.71 5.07 2.82
C PHE A 98 5.68 4.02 2.25
N PRO A 99 5.56 2.72 2.59
CA PRO A 99 6.55 1.75 2.14
C PRO A 99 6.59 1.66 0.62
N ILE A 100 5.45 1.76 -0.06
CA ILE A 100 5.41 1.74 -1.53
C ILE A 100 6.12 2.96 -2.11
N THR A 101 5.82 4.17 -1.63
CA THR A 101 6.42 5.40 -2.16
C THR A 101 7.93 5.42 -1.97
N VAL A 102 8.40 5.05 -0.78
CA VAL A 102 9.85 5.02 -0.46
C VAL A 102 10.55 3.94 -1.27
N SER A 103 10.01 2.72 -1.34
CA SER A 103 10.61 1.64 -2.14
C SER A 103 10.65 1.97 -3.65
N LEU A 104 9.64 2.68 -4.17
CA LEU A 104 9.66 3.13 -5.56
C LEU A 104 10.73 4.19 -5.79
N LEU A 105 10.83 5.18 -4.90
CA LEU A 105 11.85 6.24 -5.00
C LEU A 105 13.27 5.67 -4.91
N GLU A 106 13.52 4.79 -3.94
CA GLU A 106 14.80 4.07 -3.82
C GLU A 106 15.08 3.22 -5.07
N GLY A 107 14.05 2.53 -5.58
CA GLY A 107 14.12 1.80 -6.84
C GLY A 107 14.55 2.66 -8.02
N PHE A 108 13.96 3.85 -8.18
CA PHE A 108 14.33 4.81 -9.21
C PHE A 108 15.79 5.29 -9.07
N HIS A 109 16.22 5.59 -7.84
CA HIS A 109 17.59 6.01 -7.55
C HIS A 109 18.63 4.90 -7.72
N SER A 110 18.23 3.63 -7.64
CA SER A 110 19.12 2.47 -7.82
C SER A 110 19.44 2.13 -9.28
N ALA A 111 18.80 2.80 -10.25
CA ALA A 111 19.04 2.54 -11.67
C ALA A 111 20.50 2.85 -12.07
N ASP A 112 21.09 1.95 -12.86
CA ASP A 112 22.49 2.08 -13.31
C ASP A 112 22.67 3.34 -14.16
N ILE A 113 23.58 4.20 -13.72
CA ILE A 113 23.88 5.48 -14.37
C ILE A 113 24.47 5.27 -15.78
N ASP A 114 25.20 4.18 -16.01
CA ASP A 114 25.80 3.88 -17.30
C ASP A 114 24.73 3.48 -18.33
N ALA A 115 23.73 2.69 -17.90
CA ALA A 115 22.56 2.39 -18.71
C ALA A 115 21.75 3.65 -19.05
N ILE A 116 21.59 4.57 -18.09
CA ILE A 116 20.93 5.87 -18.32
C ILE A 116 21.73 6.73 -19.31
N ASN A 117 23.05 6.77 -19.20
CA ASN A 117 23.92 7.52 -20.11
C ASN A 117 23.90 6.96 -21.53
N LEU A 118 23.89 5.63 -21.67
CA LEU A 118 23.73 4.96 -22.96
C LEU A 118 22.39 5.32 -23.61
N LEU A 119 21.30 5.29 -22.83
CA LEU A 119 19.97 5.65 -23.32
C LEU A 119 19.90 7.11 -23.80
N LYS A 120 20.57 8.03 -23.09
CA LYS A 120 20.73 9.43 -23.53
C LYS A 120 21.55 9.55 -24.81
N ALA A 121 22.64 8.79 -24.94
CA ALA A 121 23.47 8.78 -26.15
C ALA A 121 22.71 8.23 -27.38
N MET A 122 21.76 7.30 -27.17
CA MET A 122 20.86 6.78 -28.20
C MET A 122 19.69 7.72 -28.53
N GLY A 123 19.62 8.92 -27.94
CA GLY A 123 18.58 9.92 -28.20
C GLY A 123 17.39 9.87 -27.24
N GLY A 124 17.44 9.07 -26.18
CA GLY A 124 16.46 9.09 -25.11
C GLY A 124 16.56 10.38 -24.28
N ASN A 125 15.43 11.00 -23.99
CA ASN A 125 15.35 12.18 -23.13
C ASN A 125 14.53 11.86 -21.87
N ARG A 126 14.72 12.63 -20.79
CA ARG A 126 13.82 12.59 -19.63
C ARG A 126 12.46 13.16 -20.07
N LEU A 127 11.40 12.33 -20.04
CA LEU A 127 10.00 12.78 -20.19
C LEU A 127 9.59 13.72 -19.04
#